data_AF-A0A9D6NBQ7-F1
#
_entry.id   AF-A0A9D6NBQ7-F1
#
_cell.length_a   1.000
_cell.length_b   1.000
_cell.length_c   1.000
_cell.angle_alpha   90.00
_cell.angle_beta   90.00
_cell.angle_gamma   90.00
#
_symmetry.space_group_name_H-M   'P 1'
#
loop_
_entity.id
_entity.type
_entity.pdbx_description
1 polymer ?
#
loop_
_entity_poly.entity_id
_entity_poly.type
_entity_poly.pdbx_seq_one_letter_code
_entity_poly.pdbx_strand_id
1 'polypeptide(L)'
;MPFDVDTVLAAYRGNRAIVARLAGVFTVEVPRQLGELRQALEHGDPSSGSRKAHTLKGALMNFFYPRAVELAESIEKQAEAGDLEGARRVFPELEATVLEMQRALENFSQEPA
;
A
#
# COMPACT_ATOMS: atom_id res chain seq x y z
N MET A 1 -1.50 -7.01 -15.11
CA MET A 1 -0.67 -6.25 -14.17
C MET A 1 -1.59 -5.54 -13.19
N PRO A 2 -1.28 -5.53 -11.88
CA PRO A 2 -2.11 -4.87 -10.88
C PRO A 2 -2.23 -3.35 -11.10
N PHE A 3 -1.24 -2.71 -11.73
CA PHE A 3 -1.30 -1.31 -12.12
C PHE A 3 -1.01 -1.12 -13.61
N ASP A 4 -1.46 0.00 -14.17
CA ASP A 4 -1.16 0.40 -15.54
C ASP A 4 0.22 1.09 -15.60
N VAL A 5 1.18 0.36 -16.18
CA VAL A 5 2.57 0.81 -16.33
C VAL A 5 2.67 2.09 -17.16
N ASP A 6 1.84 2.24 -18.19
CA ASP A 6 1.87 3.43 -19.05
C ASP A 6 1.34 4.65 -18.31
N THR A 7 0.29 4.48 -17.52
CA THR A 7 -0.23 5.54 -16.64
C THR A 7 0.80 5.97 -15.60
N VAL A 8 1.46 5.01 -14.94
CA VAL A 8 2.53 5.30 -13.97
C VAL A 8 3.70 6.01 -14.65
N LEU A 9 4.16 5.55 -15.82
CA LEU A 9 5.25 6.19 -16.55
C LEU A 9 4.87 7.59 -17.02
N ALA A 10 3.65 7.80 -17.54
CA ALA A 10 3.17 9.10 -17.95
C ALA A 10 3.15 10.11 -16.79
N ALA A 11 2.75 9.68 -15.59
CA ALA A 11 2.79 10.50 -14.38
C ALA A 11 4.22 11.00 -14.06
N TYR A 12 5.24 10.21 -14.40
CA TYR A 12 6.66 10.56 -14.25
C TYR A 12 7.33 10.95 -15.58
N ARG A 13 6.57 11.48 -16.56
CA ARG A 13 7.07 11.98 -17.87
C ARG A 13 7.89 10.95 -18.65
N GLY A 14 7.54 9.67 -18.55
CA GLY A 14 8.22 8.55 -19.18
C GLY A 14 9.54 8.13 -18.52
N ASN A 15 9.90 8.71 -17.37
CA ASN A 15 11.17 8.43 -16.73
C ASN A 15 11.15 7.11 -15.93
N ARG A 16 11.51 6.02 -16.61
CA ARG A 16 11.63 4.68 -15.99
C ARG A 16 12.57 4.66 -14.79
N ALA A 17 13.63 5.46 -14.77
CA ALA A 17 14.58 5.49 -13.65
C ALA A 17 13.97 6.09 -12.37
N ILE A 18 13.09 7.10 -12.50
CA ILE A 18 12.32 7.63 -11.37
C ILE A 18 11.34 6.57 -10.86
N VAL A 19 10.62 5.90 -11.76
CA VAL A 19 9.66 4.84 -11.38
C VAL A 19 10.39 3.68 -10.67
N ALA A 20 11.54 3.23 -11.18
CA ALA A 20 12.34 2.18 -10.55
C ALA A 20 12.87 2.61 -9.16
N ARG A 21 13.30 3.87 -9.01
CA ARG A 21 13.71 4.40 -7.69
C ARG A 21 12.55 4.41 -6.70
N LEU A 22 11.37 4.84 -7.14
CA LEU A 22 10.17 4.83 -6.30
C LEU A 22 9.76 3.40 -5.95
N ALA A 23 9.81 2.48 -6.91
CA ALA A 23 9.56 1.05 -6.69
C ALA A 23 10.49 0.50 -5.60
N GLY A 24 11.79 0.83 -5.64
CA GLY A 24 12.74 0.44 -4.60
C GLY A 24 12.46 1.03 -3.21
N VAL A 25 11.92 2.25 -3.12
CA VAL A 25 11.46 2.82 -1.83
C VAL A 25 10.21 2.08 -1.36
N PHE A 26 9.28 1.80 -2.26
CA PHE A 26 8.02 1.12 -1.96
C PHE A 26 8.24 -0.29 -1.41
N THR A 27 9.15 -1.07 -2.01
CA THR A 27 9.45 -2.45 -1.58
C THR A 27 10.07 -2.53 -0.18
N VAL A 28 10.59 -1.42 0.36
CA VAL A 28 11.12 -1.35 1.73
C VAL A 28 10.10 -0.76 2.70
N GLU A 29 9.48 0.36 2.32
CA GLU A 29 8.67 1.15 3.24
C GLU A 29 7.27 0.57 3.45
N VAL A 30 6.64 0.03 2.41
CA VAL A 30 5.29 -0.49 2.50
C VAL A 30 5.16 -1.78 3.32
N PRO A 31 6.05 -2.79 3.21
CA PRO A 31 6.02 -3.93 4.13
C PRO A 31 6.19 -3.50 5.60
N ARG A 32 7.05 -2.50 5.85
CA ARG A 32 7.26 -1.94 7.19
C ARG A 32 5.97 -1.34 7.74
N GLN A 33 5.30 -0.49 6.95
CA GLN A 33 4.02 0.13 7.34
C GLN A 33 2.89 -0.89 7.51
N LEU A 34 2.82 -1.94 6.67
CA LEU A 34 1.88 -3.05 6.86
C LEU A 34 2.10 -3.77 8.19
N GLY A 35 3.35 -4.03 8.56
CA GLY A 35 3.70 -4.64 9.84
C GLY A 35 3.29 -3.77 11.03
N GLU A 36 3.53 -2.46 10.95
CA GLU A 36 3.11 -1.51 11.99
C GLU A 36 1.58 -1.43 12.11
N LEU A 37 0.86 -1.45 10.99
CA LEU A 37 -0.60 -1.47 10.98
C LEU A 37 -1.14 -2.75 11.63
N ARG A 38 -0.62 -3.92 11.24
CA ARG A 38 -0.99 -5.21 11.86
C ARG A 38 -0.80 -5.18 13.38
N GLN A 39 0.36 -4.72 13.84
CA GLN A 39 0.63 -4.59 15.27
C GLN A 39 -0.37 -3.67 15.95
N ALA A 40 -0.68 -2.50 15.38
CA ALA A 40 -1.64 -1.58 15.97
C ALA A 40 -3.05 -2.19 16.11
N LEU A 41 -3.49 -2.94 15.09
CA LEU A 41 -4.76 -3.64 15.09
C LEU A 41 -4.80 -4.80 16.10
N GLU A 42 -3.71 -5.55 16.25
CA GLU A 42 -3.59 -6.68 17.18
C GLU A 42 -3.51 -6.23 18.65
N HIS A 43 -2.83 -5.12 18.93
CA HIS A 43 -2.67 -4.58 20.29
C HIS A 43 -3.91 -3.84 20.80
N GLY A 44 -4.96 -3.72 19.99
CA GLY A 44 -6.18 -3.07 20.44
C GLY A 44 -6.10 -1.54 20.50
N ASP A 45 -5.29 -0.89 19.64
CA ASP A 45 -5.12 0.58 19.60
C ASP A 45 -5.77 1.16 18.33
N PRO A 46 -7.04 1.61 18.38
CA PRO A 46 -7.74 2.14 17.21
C PRO A 46 -7.15 3.45 16.69
N SER A 47 -6.64 4.29 17.60
CA SER A 47 -6.01 5.56 17.24
C SER A 47 -4.71 5.34 16.46
N SER A 48 -3.87 4.40 16.90
CA SER A 48 -2.68 4.00 16.15
C SER A 48 -3.06 3.30 14.85
N GLY A 49 -4.03 2.38 14.87
CA GLY A 49 -4.50 1.68 13.67
C GLY A 49 -4.96 2.63 12.57
N SER A 50 -5.80 3.61 12.91
CA SER A 50 -6.28 4.64 11.97
C SER A 50 -5.11 5.45 11.37
N ARG A 51 -4.20 5.97 12.21
CA ARG A 51 -3.05 6.75 11.72
C ARG A 51 -2.11 5.95 10.82
N LYS A 52 -1.88 4.67 11.14
CA LYS A 52 -1.03 3.78 10.33
C LYS A 52 -1.70 3.46 8.99
N ALA A 53 -3.00 3.19 8.99
CA ALA A 53 -3.78 2.99 7.77
C ALA A 53 -3.78 4.24 6.87
N HIS A 54 -3.94 5.43 7.45
CA HIS A 54 -3.86 6.70 6.72
C HIS A 54 -2.48 6.91 6.05
N THR A 55 -1.40 6.67 6.80
CA THR A 55 -0.03 6.77 6.27
C THR A 55 0.19 5.80 5.11
N LEU A 56 -0.24 4.55 5.27
CA LEU A 56 -0.13 3.51 4.25
C LEU A 56 -0.94 3.85 2.99
N LYS A 57 -2.17 4.34 3.16
CA LYS A 57 -3.00 4.84 2.05
C LYS A 57 -2.25 5.91 1.24
N GLY A 58 -1.60 6.85 1.92
CA GLY A 58 -0.72 7.86 1.30
C GLY A 58 0.35 7.26 0.40
N ALA A 59 1.07 6.24 0.89
CA ALA A 59 2.10 5.57 0.12
C ALA A 59 1.54 4.82 -1.12
N LEU A 60 0.36 4.20 -0.97
CA LEU A 60 -0.30 3.42 -2.03
C LEU A 60 -0.83 4.30 -3.18
N MET A 61 -1.24 5.53 -2.89
CA MET A 61 -1.72 6.47 -3.92
C MET A 61 -0.63 6.85 -4.93
N ASN A 62 0.66 6.80 -4.57
CA ASN A 62 1.77 7.18 -5.45
C ASN A 62 1.93 6.29 -6.69
N PHE A 63 1.34 5.11 -6.68
CA PHE A 63 1.44 4.12 -7.76
C PHE A 63 0.08 3.79 -8.38
N PHE A 64 -0.94 4.61 -8.13
CA PHE A 64 -2.27 4.49 -8.73
C PHE A 64 -2.84 3.07 -8.61
N TYR A 65 -2.84 2.49 -7.40
CA TYR A 65 -3.45 1.18 -7.16
C TYR A 65 -4.75 1.32 -6.35
N PRO A 66 -5.91 1.51 -7.02
CA PRO A 66 -7.15 1.91 -6.36
C PRO A 66 -7.60 0.90 -5.31
N ARG A 67 -7.43 -0.40 -5.59
CA ARG A 67 -7.88 -1.45 -4.69
C ARG A 67 -7.18 -1.41 -3.33
N ALA A 68 -5.85 -1.23 -3.31
CA ALA A 68 -5.11 -1.14 -2.06
C ALA A 68 -5.47 0.14 -1.29
N VAL A 69 -5.69 1.24 -2.00
CA VAL A 69 -6.11 2.52 -1.41
C VAL A 69 -7.49 2.38 -0.74
N GLU A 70 -8.47 1.77 -1.42
CA GLU A 70 -9.81 1.49 -0.87
C GLU A 70 -9.76 0.62 0.39
N LEU A 71 -8.95 -0.44 0.37
CA LEU A 71 -8.80 -1.35 1.51
C LEU A 71 -8.13 -0.65 2.70
N ALA A 72 -7.09 0.15 2.47
CA ALA A 72 -6.44 0.94 3.50
C ALA A 72 -7.39 2.00 4.09
N GLU A 73 -8.17 2.68 3.24
CA GLU A 73 -9.20 3.64 3.68
C GLU A 73 -10.32 2.97 4.48
N SER A 74 -10.72 1.76 4.10
CA SER A 74 -11.70 0.97 4.84
C SER A 74 -11.21 0.64 6.25
N ILE A 75 -9.94 0.21 6.39
CA ILE A 75 -9.31 -0.04 7.69
C ILE A 75 -9.19 1.26 8.51
N GLU A 76 -8.80 2.37 7.88
CA GLU A 76 -8.69 3.69 8.53
C GLU A 76 -10.02 4.10 9.16
N LYS A 77 -11.12 4.02 8.40
CA LYS A 77 -12.47 4.38 8.86
C LYS A 77 -12.97 3.47 9.98
N GLN A 78 -12.73 2.16 9.86
CA GLN A 78 -13.14 1.19 10.87
C GLN A 78 -12.38 1.39 12.18
N ALA A 79 -11.05 1.60 12.11
CA ALA A 79 -10.24 1.90 13.28
C ALA A 79 -10.60 3.27 13.90
N GLU A 80 -10.92 4.29 13.09
CA GLU A 80 -11.40 5.59 13.58
C GLU A 80 -12.74 5.47 14.32
N ALA A 81 -13.64 4.59 13.84
CA ALA A 81 -14.90 4.26 14.52
C ALA A 81 -14.74 3.33 15.73
N GLY A 82 -13.52 2.87 16.04
CA GLY A 82 -13.24 1.92 17.12
C GLY A 82 -13.52 0.45 16.78
N ASP A 83 -13.94 0.14 15.56
CA ASP A 83 -14.18 -1.23 15.07
C ASP A 83 -12.87 -1.90 14.62
N LEU A 84 -12.08 -2.31 15.60
CA LEU A 84 -10.84 -3.04 15.35
C LEU A 84 -11.07 -4.48 14.86
N GLU A 85 -12.24 -5.06 15.10
CA GLU A 85 -12.54 -6.40 14.61
C GLU A 85 -12.81 -6.38 13.11
N GLY A 86 -13.64 -5.44 12.64
CA GLY A 86 -13.84 -5.18 11.23
C GLY A 86 -12.52 -4.88 10.53
N ALA A 87 -11.71 -3.96 11.09
CA ALA A 87 -10.43 -3.59 10.52
C ALA A 87 -9.49 -4.82 10.35
N ARG A 88 -9.46 -5.72 11.34
CA ARG A 88 -8.71 -6.98 11.27
C ARG A 88 -9.24 -7.97 10.22
N ARG A 89 -10.54 -7.94 9.90
CA ARG A 89 -11.11 -8.78 8.83
C ARG A 89 -10.71 -8.30 7.43
N VAL A 90 -10.51 -6.99 7.26
CA VAL A 90 -10.08 -6.41 5.97
C VAL A 90 -8.56 -6.51 5.77
N PHE A 91 -7.78 -6.49 6.86
CA PHE A 91 -6.32 -6.49 6.81
C PHE A 91 -5.68 -7.58 5.90
N PRO A 92 -6.09 -8.87 5.95
CA PRO A 92 -5.51 -9.90 5.10
C PRO A 92 -5.68 -9.62 3.59
N GLU A 93 -6.80 -9.02 3.20
CA GLU A 93 -7.04 -8.67 1.80
C GLU A 93 -6.13 -7.51 1.36
N LEU A 94 -5.92 -6.51 2.23
CA LEU A 94 -4.96 -5.44 1.99
C LEU A 94 -3.54 -6.00 1.85
N GLU A 95 -3.13 -6.89 2.74
CA GLU A 95 -1.80 -7.50 2.73
C GLU A 95 -1.56 -8.28 1.43
N ALA A 96 -2.50 -9.13 1.01
CA ALA A 96 -2.40 -9.87 -0.26
C ALA A 96 -2.31 -8.92 -1.46
N THR A 97 -3.18 -7.91 -1.50
CA THR A 97 -3.23 -6.90 -2.57
C THR A 97 -1.90 -6.14 -2.69
N VAL A 98 -1.29 -5.78 -1.56
CA VAL A 98 0.02 -5.12 -1.53
C VAL A 98 1.16 -6.04 -1.98
N LEU A 99 1.13 -7.32 -1.59
CA LEU A 99 2.12 -8.31 -2.06
C LEU A 99 2.08 -8.49 -3.58
N GLU A 100 0.88 -8.52 -4.19
CA GLU A 100 0.74 -8.58 -5.65
C GLU A 100 1.36 -7.36 -6.32
N MET A 101 1.14 -6.18 -5.75
CA MET A 101 1.72 -4.93 -6.23
C MET A 101 3.25 -4.91 -6.12
N GLN A 102 3.81 -5.39 -5.00
CA GLN A 102 5.26 -5.49 -4.82
C GLN A 102 5.91 -6.36 -5.89
N ARG A 103 5.35 -7.55 -6.15
CA ARG A 103 5.86 -8.46 -7.19
C ARG A 103 5.83 -7.82 -8.57
N ALA A 104 4.77 -7.07 -8.89
CA ALA A 104 4.67 -6.38 -10.17
C ALA A 104 5.70 -5.24 -10.30
N LEU A 105 5.97 -4.50 -9.22
CA LEU A 105 7.01 -3.45 -9.18
C LEU A 105 8.43 -4.03 -9.27
N GLU A 106 8.68 -5.17 -8.62
CA GLU A 106 9.94 -5.91 -8.72
C GLU A 106 10.19 -6.35 -10.16
N ASN A 107 9.20 -6.97 -10.81
CA ASN A 107 9.31 -7.38 -12.21
C ASN A 107 9.59 -6.19 -13.14
N PHE A 108 8.88 -5.07 -12.97
CA PHE A 108 9.11 -3.85 -13.75
C PHE A 108 10.54 -3.31 -13.58
N SER A 109 11.11 -3.41 -12.38
CA SER A 109 12.46 -2.92 -12.08
C SER A 109 13.58 -3.80 -12.67
N GLN A 110 13.26 -5.05 -13.02
CA GLN A 110 14.20 -6.02 -13.61
C GLN A 110 14.12 -6.10 -15.15
N GLU A 111 13.09 -5.50 -15.77
CA GLU A 111 12.98 -5.46 -17.23
C GLU A 111 14.06 -4.54 -17.84
N PRO A 112 14.89 -5.05 -18.78
CA PRO A 112 15.81 -4.20 -19.52
C PRO A 112 15.02 -3.15 -20.32
N ALA A 113 15.55 -1.92 -20.34
CA ALA A 113 14.99 -0.79 -21.08
C ALA A 113 14.92 -1.03 -22.60
#